data_AF-A0A9D5K8G1-F1
#
_entry.id   AF-A0A9D5K8G1-F1
#
_cell.length_a   1.000
_cell.length_b   1.000
_cell.length_c   1.000
_cell.angle_alpha   90.00
_cell.angle_beta   90.00
_cell.angle_gamma   90.00
#
_symmetry.space_group_name_H-M   'P 1'
#
loop_
_entity.id
_entity.type
_entity.pdbx_description
1 polymer ?
#
loop_
_entity_poly.entity_id
_entity_poly.type
_entity_poly.pdbx_seq_one_letter_code
_entity_poly.pdbx_strand_id
1 'polypeptide(L)' 'MKKKNDVITIPVSVWESAETKEDLEDWLLAHNPEFIRRMREAHQEIKEGKTVSLDEL' A
#
# COMPACT_ATOMS: atom_id res chain seq x y z
N MET A 1 1.97 -14.72 24.17
CA MET A 1 1.83 -14.39 22.74
C MET A 1 2.82 -13.28 22.41
N LYS A 2 3.89 -13.56 21.67
CA LYS A 2 4.82 -12.50 21.23
C LYS A 2 4.05 -11.65 20.23
N LYS A 3 3.79 -10.37 20.55
CA LYS A 3 3.42 -9.38 19.54
C LYS A 3 4.55 -9.43 18.51
N LYS A 4 4.27 -9.92 17.30
CA LYS A 4 5.20 -9.71 16.19
C LYS A 4 5.27 -8.19 16.08
N ASN A 5 6.40 -7.61 16.45
CA ASN A 5 6.67 -6.22 16.13
C ASN A 5 6.53 -6.14 14.61
N ASP A 6 5.49 -5.47 14.11
CA ASP A 6 5.28 -5.12 12.71
C ASP A 6 6.34 -4.09 12.31
N VAL A 7 7.62 -4.50 12.35
CA VAL A 7 8.75 -3.71 11.92
C VAL A 7 8.90 -3.96 10.44
N ILE A 8 8.57 -2.94 9.66
CA ILE A 8 8.79 -2.93 8.22
C ILE A 8 10.21 -2.43 7.98
N THR A 9 11.00 -3.18 7.22
CA THR A 9 12.37 -2.78 6.88
C THR A 9 12.33 -1.99 5.57
N ILE A 10 12.69 -0.72 5.64
CA ILE A 10 12.79 0.15 4.47
C ILE A 10 14.27 0.14 4.01
N PRO A 11 14.55 -0.18 2.74
CA PRO A 11 15.91 -0.09 2.20
C PRO A 11 16.45 1.33 2.33
N VAL A 12 17.74 1.46 2.67
CA VAL A 12 18.38 2.78 2.85
C VAL A 12 18.27 3.64 1.59
N SER A 13 18.45 3.05 0.41
CA SER A 13 18.28 3.75 -0.87
C SER A 13 16.89 4.34 -1.09
N VAL A 14 15.84 3.68 -0.58
CA VAL A 14 14.46 4.17 -0.65
C VAL A 14 14.26 5.31 0.34
N TRP A 15 14.77 5.14 1.56
CA TRP A 15 14.72 6.17 2.60
C TRP A 15 15.44 7.46 2.18
N GLU A 16 16.61 7.34 1.53
CA GLU A 16 17.36 8.48 1.01
C GLU A 16 16.72 9.13 -0.22
N SER A 17 15.94 8.37 -1.00
CA SER A 17 15.24 8.88 -2.18
C SER A 17 13.90 9.54 -1.88
N ALA A 18 13.30 9.24 -0.71
CA ALA A 18 12.03 9.80 -0.34
C ALA A 18 12.20 11.25 0.14
N GLU A 19 11.61 12.19 -0.59
CA GLU A 19 11.66 13.61 -0.25
C GLU A 19 10.57 13.97 0.78
N THR A 20 9.47 13.22 0.77
CA THR A 20 8.32 13.44 1.64
C THR A 20 7.84 12.17 2.34
N LYS A 21 7.01 12.35 3.36
CA LYS A 21 6.30 11.26 4.03
C LYS A 21 5.39 10.50 3.04
N GLU A 22 4.78 11.24 2.11
CA GLU A 22 3.88 10.68 1.10
C GLU A 22 4.63 9.71 0.17
N ASP A 23 5.87 10.01 -0.22
CA ASP A 23 6.71 9.11 -1.03
C ASP A 23 6.97 7.77 -0.34
N LEU A 24 7.18 7.78 0.98
CA LEU A 24 7.34 6.54 1.76
C LEU A 24 6.02 5.79 1.89
N GLU A 25 4.90 6.49 2.04
CA GLU A 25 3.57 5.89 2.11
C GLU A 25 3.22 5.19 0.79
N ASP A 26 3.46 5.85 -0.35
CA ASP A 26 3.29 5.26 -1.69
C ASP A 26 4.19 4.03 -1.88
N TRP A 27 5.45 4.09 -1.47
CA TRP A 27 6.35 2.94 -1.54
C TRP A 27 5.86 1.76 -0.69
N LEU A 28 5.40 2.04 0.54
CA LEU A 28 4.86 1.01 1.44
C LEU A 28 3.59 0.38 0.87
N LEU A 29 2.71 1.17 0.26
CA LEU A 29 1.50 0.68 -0.41
C LEU A 29 1.85 -0.19 -1.62
N ALA A 30 2.81 0.24 -2.44
CA ALA A 30 3.29 -0.51 -3.60
C ALA A 30 3.99 -1.82 -3.21
N HIS A 31 4.56 -1.92 -2.01
CA HIS A 31 5.21 -3.13 -1.51
C HIS A 31 4.30 -4.01 -0.64
N ASN A 32 3.05 -3.58 -0.39
CA ASN A 32 2.08 -4.34 0.37
C ASN A 32 1.23 -5.24 -0.57
N PRO A 33 1.47 -6.56 -0.60
CA PRO A 33 0.77 -7.47 -1.51
C PRO A 33 -0.73 -7.52 -1.24
N GLU A 34 -1.18 -7.32 0.00
CA GLU A 34 -2.61 -7.26 0.34
C GLU A 34 -3.26 -5.99 -0.20
N PHE A 35 -2.56 -4.86 -0.16
CA PHE A 35 -3.06 -3.61 -0.74
C PHE A 35 -3.18 -3.72 -2.27
N ILE A 36 -2.15 -4.27 -2.93
CA ILE A 36 -2.18 -4.51 -4.39
C ILE A 36 -3.33 -5.46 -4.76
N ARG A 37 -3.60 -6.49 -3.94
CA ARG A 37 -4.73 -7.41 -4.14
C ARG A 37 -6.06 -6.65 -4.09
N ARG A 38 -6.30 -5.85 -3.04
CA ARG A 38 -7.51 -5.04 -2.89
C ARG A 38 -7.68 -4.04 -4.04
N MET A 39 -6.60 -3.39 -4.47
CA MET A 39 -6.62 -2.50 -5.64
C MET A 39 -7.01 -3.20 -6.94
N ARG A 40 -6.57 -4.45 -7.15
CA ARG A 40 -6.99 -5.25 -8.31
C ARG A 40 -8.47 -5.61 -8.26
N GLU A 41 -8.97 -5.98 -7.09
CA GLU A 41 -10.39 -6.27 -6.87
C GLU A 41 -11.24 -5.02 -7.15
N ALA A 42 -10.84 -3.87 -6.59
CA ALA A 42 -11.48 -2.59 -6.84
C ALA A 42 -11.48 -2.21 -8.34
N HIS A 43 -10.38 -2.46 -9.05
CA HIS A 43 -10.31 -2.22 -10.49
C HIS A 43 -11.31 -3.10 -11.26
N GLN A 44 -11.48 -4.38 -10.90
CA GLN A 44 -12.50 -5.22 -11.52
C GLN A 44 -13.91 -4.68 -11.27
N GLU A 45 -14.21 -4.27 -10.04
CA GLU A 45 -15.53 -3.71 -9.72
C GLU A 45 -15.81 -2.40 -10.47
N ILE A 46 -14.80 -1.53 -10.62
CA ILE A 46 -14.90 -0.31 -11.45
C ILE A 46 -15.16 -0.65 -12.91
N LYS A 47 -14.50 -1.69 -13.44
CA LYS A 47 -14.72 -2.17 -14.80
C LYS A 47 -16.13 -2.73 -14.99
N GLU A 48 -16.73 -3.29 -13.95
CA GLU A 48 -18.13 -3.73 -13.92
C GLU A 48 -19.13 -2.57 -13.72
N GLY A 49 -18.64 -1.34 -13.58
CA GLY A 49 -19.46 -0.13 -13.43
C GLY A 49 -19.84 0.21 -11.99
N LYS A 50 -19.21 -0.44 -10.99
CA LYS A 50 -19.37 -0.10 -9.57
C LYS A 50 -18.34 0.95 -9.15
N THR A 51 -18.66 1.74 -8.14
CA THR A 51 -17.72 2.70 -7.55
C THR A 51 -17.12 2.12 -6.27
N VAL A 52 -15.80 2.20 -6.11
CA VAL A 52 -15.11 1.77 -4.89
C VAL A 52 -14.38 2.99 -4.30
N SER A 53 -14.65 3.27 -3.03
CA SER A 53 -14.00 4.36 -2.29
C SER A 53 -12.63 3.92 -1.79
N LEU A 54 -11.61 4.75 -2.00
CA LEU A 54 -10.24 4.48 -1.53
C LEU A 54 -10.15 4.42 0.01
N ASP A 55 -11.02 5.15 0.73
CA ASP A 55 -11.14 5.07 2.19
C ASP A 55 -11.72 3.75 2.71
N GLU A 56 -12.33 2.92 1.84
CA GLU A 56 -12.90 1.61 2.19
C GLU A 56 -12.02 0.42 1.79
N LEU A 57 -10.85 0.68 1.17
CA LEU A 57 -9.86 -0.30 0.74
C LEU A 57 -8.72 -0.49 1.75
#